data_AF-A0AAW9EBK6-F1
#
_entry.id   AF-A0AAW9EBK6-F1
#
_cell.length_a   1.000
_cell.length_b   1.000
_cell.length_c   1.000
_cell.angle_alpha   90.00
_cell.angle_beta   90.00
_cell.angle_gamma   90.00
#
_symmetry.space_group_name_H-M   'P 1'
#
loop_
_entity.id
_entity.type
_entity.pdbx_description
1 polymer ?
#
loop_
_entity_poly.entity_id
_entity_poly.type
_entity_poly.pdbx_seq_one_letter_code
_entity_poly.pdbx_strand_id
1 'polypeptide(L)'
;CLDVRKGEWSAKAAALLHVPCTAFAPLVQPGEHAGWVSESLCKTLGFSQPVCVTLAGHDHMVGARALQMMPGDILNSTGTT
;
A
#
# COMPACT_ATOMS: atom_id res chain seq x y z
N CYS A 1 -8.90 7.63 -6.40
CA CYS A 1 -8.80 8.75 -7.37
C CYS A 1 -7.40 8.90 -7.97
N LEU A 2 -6.72 7.82 -8.35
CA LEU A 2 -5.34 7.88 -8.84
C LEU A 2 -5.30 8.23 -10.35
N ASP A 3 -4.50 9.22 -10.74
CA ASP A 3 -4.07 9.39 -12.13
C ASP A 3 -2.86 8.49 -12.37
N VAL A 4 -3.10 7.34 -12.99
CA VAL A 4 -2.05 6.33 -13.24
C VAL A 4 -0.96 6.80 -14.20
N ARG A 5 -1.20 7.84 -15.01
CA ARG A 5 -0.18 8.39 -15.93
C ARG A 5 0.79 9.30 -15.20
N LYS A 6 0.31 10.00 -14.18
CA LYS A 6 1.09 10.95 -13.39
C LYS A 6 1.62 10.36 -12.08
N GLY A 7 1.01 9.29 -11.58
CA GLY A 7 1.32 8.74 -10.27
C GLY A 7 0.89 9.66 -9.13
N GLU A 8 -0.19 10.43 -9.32
CA GLU A 8 -0.67 11.45 -8.38
C GLU A 8 -2.18 11.33 -8.18
N TRP A 9 -2.70 11.91 -7.10
CA TRP A 9 -4.15 12.03 -6.92
C TRP A 9 -4.74 12.99 -7.97
N SER A 10 -5.74 12.49 -8.70
CA SER A 10 -6.43 13.25 -9.74
C SER A 10 -7.43 14.23 -9.12
N ALA A 11 -7.17 15.54 -9.28
CA ALA A 11 -8.11 16.59 -8.87
C ALA A 11 -9.49 16.44 -9.55
N LYS A 12 -9.51 16.02 -10.83
CA LYS A 12 -10.75 15.77 -11.57
C LYS A 12 -11.57 14.66 -10.93
N ALA A 13 -10.95 13.53 -10.59
CA ALA A 13 -11.66 12.41 -9.96
C ALA A 13 -12.09 12.74 -8.52
N ALA A 14 -11.25 13.47 -7.77
CA ALA A 14 -11.60 13.95 -6.43
C ALA A 14 -12.83 14.86 -6.44
N ALA A 15 -12.91 15.78 -7.42
CA ALA A 15 -14.05 16.67 -7.60
C ALA A 15 -15.37 15.93 -7.90
N LEU A 16 -15.34 14.84 -8.66
CA LEU A 16 -16.52 14.00 -8.92
C LEU A 16 -17.09 13.36 -7.65
N LEU A 17 -16.22 13.09 -6.67
CA LEU A 17 -16.62 12.53 -5.37
C LEU A 17 -16.89 13.62 -4.32
N HIS A 18 -16.76 14.90 -4.68
CA HIS A 18 -16.88 16.04 -3.78
C HIS A 18 -15.98 15.94 -2.53
N VAL A 19 -14.79 15.36 -2.67
CA VAL A 19 -13.78 15.28 -1.59
C VAL A 19 -12.50 16.01 -1.99
N PRO A 20 -11.84 16.71 -1.05
CA PRO A 20 -10.56 17.37 -1.33
C PRO A 20 -9.44 16.33 -1.50
N CYS A 21 -8.47 16.58 -2.37
CA CYS A 21 -7.32 15.67 -2.55
C CYS A 21 -6.52 15.44 -1.26
N THR A 22 -6.53 16.41 -0.34
CA THR A 22 -5.87 16.31 0.97
C THR A 22 -6.49 15.28 1.90
N ALA A 23 -7.71 14.80 1.60
CA ALA A 23 -8.33 13.70 2.34
C ALA A 23 -7.73 12.32 1.98
N PHE A 24 -7.03 12.21 0.84
CA PHE A 24 -6.37 10.97 0.46
C PHE A 24 -5.00 10.85 1.13
N ALA A 25 -4.66 9.65 1.59
CA ALA A 25 -3.33 9.36 2.11
C ALA A 25 -2.24 9.68 1.07
N PRO A 26 -1.03 10.10 1.49
CA PRO A 26 0.10 10.24 0.58
C PRO A 26 0.37 8.94 -0.19
N LEU A 27 0.78 9.08 -1.45
CA LEU A 27 1.21 7.95 -2.26
C LEU A 27 2.63 7.58 -1.88
N VAL A 28 2.86 6.30 -1.63
CA VAL A 28 4.15 5.72 -1.24
C VAL A 28 4.40 4.46 -2.06
N GLN A 29 5.66 4.17 -2.35
CA GLN A 29 6.00 2.98 -3.13
C GLN A 29 6.01 1.73 -2.22
N PRO A 30 5.57 0.56 -2.72
CA PRO A 30 5.70 -0.68 -1.97
C PRO A 30 7.17 -0.95 -1.61
N GLY A 31 7.41 -1.31 -0.34
CA GLY A 31 8.75 -1.54 0.21
C GLY A 31 9.49 -0.27 0.67
N GLU A 32 8.97 0.92 0.38
CA GLU A 32 9.52 2.16 0.93
C GLU A 32 9.25 2.28 2.43
N HIS A 33 10.17 2.91 3.17
CA HIS A 33 10.00 3.20 4.58
C HIS A 33 8.89 4.24 4.77
N ALA A 34 7.70 3.78 5.15
CA ALA A 34 6.54 4.64 5.42
C ALA A 34 6.64 5.33 6.80
N GLY A 35 7.45 4.78 7.71
CA GLY A 35 7.70 5.34 9.02
C GLY A 35 8.29 4.33 9.99
N TRP A 36 8.24 4.67 11.27
CA TRP A 36 8.71 3.82 12.36
C TRP A 36 7.59 3.59 13.36
N VAL A 37 7.58 2.39 13.95
CA VAL A 37 6.73 2.11 15.11
C VAL A 37 7.17 3.02 16.24
N SER A 38 6.22 3.68 16.89
CA SER A 38 6.52 4.57 18.02
C SER A 38 7.14 3.78 19.18
N GLU A 39 7.97 4.43 20.00
CA GLU A 39 8.63 3.77 21.12
C GLU A 39 7.62 3.17 22.11
N SER A 40 6.52 3.87 22.39
CA SER A 40 5.44 3.37 23.24
C SER A 40 4.84 2.09 22.69
N LEU A 41 4.60 2.04 21.37
CA LEU A 41 4.02 0.88 20.72
C LEU A 41 5.02 -0.28 20.61
N CYS A 42 6.31 0.00 20.41
CA CYS A 42 7.37 -1.01 20.50
C CYS A 42 7.37 -1.69 21.88
N LYS A 43 7.27 -0.92 22.97
CA LYS A 43 7.19 -1.48 24.33
C LYS A 43 5.93 -2.33 24.52
N THR A 44 4.78 -1.84 24.06
CA THR A 44 3.51 -2.58 24.15
C THR A 44 3.53 -3.89 23.37
N LEU A 45 4.17 -3.91 22.19
CA LEU A 45 4.24 -5.08 21.31
C LEU A 45 5.44 -6.00 21.61
N GLY A 46 6.33 -5.62 22.55
CA GLY A 46 7.49 -6.41 22.93
C GLY A 46 8.65 -6.35 21.92
N PHE A 47 8.71 -5.33 21.06
CA PHE A 47 9.86 -5.14 20.17
C PHE A 47 11.07 -4.66 20.96
N SER A 48 12.17 -5.41 20.86
CA SER A 48 13.45 -5.11 21.51
C SER A 48 14.32 -4.11 20.73
N GLN A 49 13.93 -3.78 19.49
CA GLN A 49 14.66 -2.90 18.59
C GLN A 49 13.69 -2.01 17.80
N PRO A 50 14.16 -0.87 17.26
CA PRO A 50 13.35 -0.04 16.38
C PRO A 50 12.84 -0.83 15.17
N VAL A 51 11.54 -0.73 14.89
CA VAL A 51 10.88 -1.42 13.77
C VAL A 51 10.41 -0.40 12.76
N CYS A 52 10.88 -0.53 11.51
CA CYS A 52 10.37 0.26 10.40
C CYS A 52 9.05 -0.33 9.88
N VAL A 53 8.18 0.53 9.35
CA VAL A 53 6.92 0.16 8.72
C VAL A 53 7.02 0.46 7.24
N THR A 54 6.63 -0.50 6.41
CA THR A 54 6.58 -0.37 4.94
C THR A 54 5.20 -0.76 4.44
N LEU A 55 4.77 -0.22 3.31
CA LEU A 55 3.60 -0.77 2.62
C LEU A 55 4.01 -1.95 1.74
N ALA A 56 3.35 -3.10 1.91
CA ALA A 56 3.59 -4.27 1.06
C ALA A 56 2.86 -4.19 -0.29
N GLY A 57 1.74 -3.44 -0.34
CA GLY A 57 0.80 -3.42 -1.46
C GLY A 57 -0.52 -4.07 -1.10
N HIS A 58 -1.40 -4.24 -2.09
CA HIS A 58 -2.67 -4.96 -1.89
C HIS A 58 -2.41 -6.46 -1.71
N ASP A 59 -3.19 -7.10 -0.86
CA ASP A 59 -3.11 -8.52 -0.51
C ASP A 59 -2.92 -9.47 -1.72
N HIS A 60 -3.72 -9.33 -2.77
CA HIS A 60 -3.63 -10.13 -3.98
C HIS A 60 -2.33 -9.88 -4.76
N MET A 61 -1.86 -8.63 -4.81
CA MET A 61 -0.57 -8.29 -5.42
C MET A 61 0.60 -8.86 -4.60
N VAL A 62 0.48 -8.87 -3.27
CA VAL A 62 1.46 -9.50 -2.37
C VAL A 62 1.49 -11.02 -2.58
N GLY A 63 0.32 -11.66 -2.75
CA GLY A 63 0.23 -13.08 -3.10
C GLY A 63 0.94 -13.40 -4.42
N ALA A 64 0.69 -12.62 -5.47
CA ALA A 64 1.39 -12.76 -6.75
C ALA A 64 2.92 -12.56 -6.61
N ARG A 65 3.35 -11.60 -5.79
CA ARG A 65 4.77 -11.37 -5.47
C ARG A 65 5.40 -12.53 -4.70
N ALA A 66 4.69 -13.14 -3.76
CA ALA A 66 5.17 -14.29 -3.01
C ALA A 66 5.42 -15.50 -3.94
N LEU A 67 4.65 -15.61 -5.01
CA LEU A 67 4.84 -16.61 -6.08
C LEU A 67 5.89 -16.19 -7.12
N GLN A 68 6.54 -15.05 -6.94
CA GLN A 68 7.57 -14.51 -7.84
C GLN A 68 7.11 -14.38 -9.30
N MET A 69 5.82 -14.06 -9.50
CA MET A 69 5.24 -13.95 -10.83
C MET A 69 5.95 -12.90 -11.70
N MET A 70 6.07 -13.24 -12.98
CA MET A 70 6.70 -12.44 -14.02
C MET A 70 5.65 -11.86 -14.99
N PRO A 71 5.99 -10.81 -15.77
CA PRO A 71 5.10 -10.31 -16.81
C PRO A 71 4.70 -11.43 -17.79
N GLY A 72 3.39 -11.65 -17.95
CA GLY A 72 2.83 -12.74 -18.74
C GLY A 72 2.29 -13.91 -17.93
N ASP A 73 2.67 -14.04 -16.65
CA ASP A 73 2.12 -15.05 -15.76
C ASP A 73 0.67 -14.71 -15.36
N ILE A 74 -0.12 -15.76 -15.13
CA ILE A 74 -1.52 -15.64 -14.72
C ILE A 74 -1.70 -16.33 -13.37
N LEU A 75 -2.27 -15.61 -12.41
CA LEU A 75 -2.70 -16.16 -11.12
C LEU A 75 -4.19 -16.46 -11.18
N ASN A 76 -4.55 -17.72 -10.99
CA ASN A 76 -5.94 -18.12 -10.83
C ASN A 76 -6.22 -18.42 -9.35
N SER A 77 -6.92 -17.52 -8.67
CA SER A 77 -7.33 -17.72 -7.27
C SER A 77 -8.70 -18.39 -7.23
N THR A 78 -8.71 -19.73 -7.15
CA THR A 78 -9.95 -20.52 -7.06
C THR A 78 -10.41 -20.68 -5.60
N GLY A 79 -10.82 -19.57 -4.99
CA GLY A 79 -11.50 -19.56 -3.69
C GLY A 79 -12.98 -19.92 -3.83
N THR A 80 -13.73 -19.81 -2.73
CA THR A 80 -15.20 -20.00 -2.73
C THR A 80 -15.99 -18.80 -3.25
N THR A 81 -15.31 -17.83 -3.88
CA THR A 81 -15.85 -16.52 -4.29
C THR A 81 -16.83 -16.61 -5.44
#